data_AF-A0A842ZX85-F1
#
_entry.id   AF-A0A842ZX85-F1
#
_cell.length_a   1.000
_cell.length_b   1.000
_cell.length_c   1.000
_cell.angle_alpha   90.00
_cell.angle_beta   90.00
_cell.angle_gamma   90.00
#
_symmetry.space_group_name_H-M   'P 1'
#
loop_
_entity.id
_entity.type
_entity.pdbx_description
1 polymer ?
#
loop_
_entity_poly.entity_id
_entity_poly.type
_entity_poly.pdbx_seq_one_letter_code
_entity_poly.pdbx_strand_id
1 'polypeptide(L)'
;MVIPIQPKHDFDQIRTFAREKAQQLVDKYPDKLTTQLAKEKRGNRVFLDYLRNAFGQTAVAPYSLRAIENAPVATPLDWSEISSLDNAQKYNLSNIFRRLAQKQDPWQNLYKKKNTTISL
;
A
#
# COMPACT_ATOMS: atom_id res chain seq x y z
N MET A 1 -1.13 -0.94 0.34
CA MET A 1 -2.24 -1.52 -0.44
C MET A 1 -2.31 -0.81 -1.78
N VAL A 2 -2.65 -1.50 -2.86
CA VAL A 2 -2.82 -0.92 -4.20
C VAL A 2 -4.16 -1.37 -4.76
N ILE A 3 -4.87 -0.46 -5.41
CA ILE A 3 -6.14 -0.74 -6.09
C ILE A 3 -5.97 -0.25 -7.54
N PRO A 4 -5.98 -1.14 -8.55
CA PRO A 4 -5.97 -0.72 -9.95
C PRO A 4 -7.33 -0.13 -10.30
N ILE A 5 -7.32 1.03 -10.96
CA ILE A 5 -8.51 1.81 -11.32
C ILE A 5 -8.53 2.12 -12.82
N GLN A 6 -9.72 2.43 -13.35
CA GLN A 6 -9.83 3.03 -14.67
C GLN A 6 -9.39 4.51 -14.62
N PRO A 7 -8.64 5.00 -15.61
CA PRO A 7 -8.18 6.40 -15.64
C PRO A 7 -9.31 7.34 -16.10
N LYS A 8 -10.38 7.42 -15.31
CA LYS A 8 -11.58 8.24 -15.59
C LYS A 8 -11.68 9.49 -14.71
N HIS A 9 -10.89 9.54 -13.65
CA HIS A 9 -10.93 10.57 -12.62
C HIS A 9 -9.54 11.19 -12.46
N ASP A 10 -9.50 12.46 -12.09
CA ASP A 10 -8.26 13.18 -11.81
C ASP A 10 -7.67 12.83 -10.43
N PHE A 11 -6.48 13.38 -10.13
CA PHE A 11 -5.79 13.13 -8.87
C PHE A 11 -6.56 13.66 -7.65
N ASP A 12 -7.23 14.80 -7.76
CA ASP A 12 -7.93 15.42 -6.62
C ASP A 12 -9.19 14.64 -6.25
N GLN A 13 -9.90 14.14 -7.26
CA GLN A 13 -11.01 13.21 -7.13
C GLN A 13 -10.59 11.91 -6.45
N ILE A 14 -9.52 11.27 -6.93
CA ILE A 14 -9.02 10.01 -6.35
C ILE A 14 -8.49 10.22 -4.93
N ARG A 15 -7.80 11.33 -4.66
CA ARG A 15 -7.31 11.67 -3.33
C ARG A 15 -8.45 11.91 -2.35
N THR A 16 -9.51 12.59 -2.79
CA THR A 16 -10.70 12.86 -1.97
C THR A 16 -11.40 11.55 -1.60
N PHE A 17 -11.62 10.68 -2.58
CA PHE A 17 -12.17 9.34 -2.34
C PHE A 17 -11.33 8.52 -1.37
N ALA A 18 -10.00 8.48 -1.55
CA ALA A 18 -9.10 7.76 -0.66
C ALA A 18 -9.16 8.32 0.78
N ARG A 19 -9.25 9.65 0.93
CA ARG A 19 -9.41 10.30 2.24
C ARG A 19 -10.73 9.91 2.90
N GLU A 20 -11.83 9.90 2.17
CA GLU A 20 -13.15 9.53 2.70
C GLU A 20 -13.17 8.07 3.17
N LYS A 21 -12.63 7.14 2.38
CA LYS A 21 -12.51 5.74 2.79
C LYS A 21 -11.59 5.57 3.99
N ALA A 22 -10.49 6.32 4.06
CA ALA A 22 -9.64 6.33 5.24
C ALA A 22 -10.41 6.86 6.47
N GLN A 23 -11.19 7.93 6.33
CA GLN A 23 -11.96 8.50 7.44
C GLN A 23 -13.03 7.53 7.94
N GLN A 24 -13.75 6.85 7.05
CA GLN A 24 -14.73 5.82 7.43
C GLN A 24 -14.09 4.70 8.28
N LEU A 25 -12.85 4.32 7.97
CA LEU A 25 -12.11 3.35 8.77
C LEU A 25 -11.65 3.92 10.12
N VAL A 26 -11.23 5.19 10.15
CA VAL A 26 -10.90 5.88 11.40
C VAL A 26 -12.13 5.97 12.32
N ASP A 27 -13.29 6.32 11.79
CA ASP A 27 -14.53 6.42 12.58
C ASP A 27 -14.92 5.06 13.15
N LYS A 28 -14.66 3.96 12.42
CA LYS A 28 -14.91 2.60 12.87
C LYS A 28 -13.87 2.08 13.89
N TYR A 29 -12.61 2.52 13.78
CA TYR A 29 -11.51 2.05 14.61
C TYR A 29 -10.64 3.22 15.13
N PRO A 30 -11.21 4.16 15.90
CA PRO A 30 -10.55 5.44 16.23
C PRO A 30 -9.32 5.28 17.14
N ASP A 31 -9.27 4.19 17.91
CA ASP A 31 -8.15 3.84 18.80
C ASP A 31 -6.99 3.14 18.07
N LYS A 32 -7.21 2.71 16.81
CA LYS A 32 -6.22 1.97 16.01
C LYS A 32 -5.73 2.74 14.80
N LEU A 33 -6.58 3.58 14.21
CA LEU A 33 -6.35 4.23 12.92
C LEU A 33 -6.42 5.74 13.04
N THR A 34 -5.72 6.45 12.16
CA THR A 34 -5.78 7.92 12.11
C THR A 34 -5.49 8.48 10.72
N THR A 35 -6.04 9.66 10.43
CA THR A 35 -5.73 10.51 9.25
C THR A 35 -4.95 11.77 9.67
N GLN A 36 -4.52 11.89 10.93
CA GLN A 36 -3.79 13.05 11.44
C GLN A 36 -2.41 13.18 10.79
N LEU A 37 -2.18 14.32 10.14
CA LEU A 37 -0.93 14.62 9.43
C LEU A 37 0.24 14.82 10.41
N ALA A 38 0.01 15.56 11.49
CA ALA A 38 0.96 15.79 12.57
C ALA A 38 1.31 14.46 13.27
N LYS A 39 2.59 14.08 13.30
CA LYS A 39 3.04 12.77 13.85
C LYS A 39 2.73 12.68 15.34
N GLU A 40 2.92 13.78 16.07
CA GLU A 40 2.62 13.95 17.49
C GLU A 40 1.13 13.74 17.81
N LYS A 41 0.22 13.98 16.86
CA LYS A 41 -1.22 13.75 17.03
C LYS A 41 -1.63 12.29 16.76
N ARG A 42 -0.73 11.44 16.27
CA ARG A 42 -1.06 10.04 15.90
C ARG A 42 -1.08 9.11 17.11
N GLY A 43 -0.24 9.35 18.11
CA GLY A 43 -0.03 8.42 19.22
C GLY A 43 0.43 7.05 18.70
N ASN A 44 -0.18 5.97 19.21
CA ASN A 44 0.11 4.59 18.80
C ASN A 44 -0.72 4.10 17.60
N ARG A 45 -1.43 5.00 16.91
CA ARG A 45 -2.35 4.64 15.82
C ARG A 45 -1.64 4.55 14.48
N VAL A 46 -2.11 3.67 13.62
CA VAL A 46 -1.65 3.53 12.24
C VAL A 46 -2.22 4.68 11.41
N PHE A 47 -1.33 5.45 10.79
CA PHE A 47 -1.71 6.49 9.85
C PHE A 47 -2.13 5.89 8.51
N LEU A 48 -3.35 6.18 8.07
CA LEU A 48 -3.83 5.84 6.74
C LEU A 48 -3.37 6.90 5.74
N ASP A 49 -2.18 6.68 5.15
CA ASP A 49 -1.54 7.61 4.22
C ASP A 49 -2.26 7.64 2.85
N TYR A 50 -3.25 8.53 2.73
CA TYR A 50 -3.94 8.81 1.46
C TYR A 50 -3.21 9.86 0.59
N LEU A 51 -2.10 10.43 1.06
CA LEU A 51 -1.45 11.57 0.41
C LEU A 51 -0.69 11.19 -0.86
N ARG A 52 -0.37 9.90 -1.03
CA ARG A 52 0.29 9.36 -2.23
C ARG A 52 -0.54 9.46 -3.50
N ASN A 53 -1.81 9.84 -3.38
CA ASN A 53 -2.75 9.98 -4.49
C ASN A 53 -2.83 11.40 -5.08
N ALA A 54 -1.84 12.26 -4.81
CA ALA A 54 -1.76 13.60 -5.41
C ALA A 54 -0.81 13.62 -6.62
N PHE A 55 -1.00 14.59 -7.51
CA PHE A 55 -0.10 14.79 -8.65
C PHE A 55 1.36 14.94 -8.20
N GLY A 56 2.28 14.32 -8.92
CA GLY A 56 3.73 14.36 -8.64
C GLY A 56 4.19 13.50 -7.45
N GLN A 57 3.28 12.84 -6.73
CA GLN A 57 3.66 11.93 -5.66
C GLN A 57 4.17 10.59 -6.22
N THR A 58 5.13 10.01 -5.51
CA THR A 58 5.70 8.71 -5.86
C THR A 58 5.44 7.69 -4.74
N ALA A 59 5.42 6.43 -5.14
CA ALA A 59 5.49 5.27 -4.26
C ALA A 59 6.69 4.41 -4.69
N VAL A 60 7.22 3.64 -3.75
CA VAL A 60 8.30 2.69 -4.04
C VAL A 60 7.80 1.68 -5.07
N ALA A 61 8.60 1.44 -6.12
CA ALA A 61 8.23 0.50 -7.16
C ALA A 61 8.23 -0.94 -6.62
N PRO A 62 7.29 -1.80 -7.07
CA PRO A 62 7.35 -3.22 -6.76
C PRO A 62 8.70 -3.83 -7.12
N TYR A 63 9.21 -4.69 -6.25
CA TYR A 63 10.51 -5.36 -6.39
C TYR A 63 11.75 -4.45 -6.31
N SER A 64 11.61 -3.14 -6.06
CA SER A 64 12.78 -2.29 -5.84
C SER A 64 13.37 -2.49 -4.44
N LEU A 65 14.69 -2.35 -4.35
CA LEU A 65 15.41 -2.32 -3.07
C LEU A 65 15.14 -1.03 -2.31
N ARG A 66 15.27 -1.09 -0.98
CA ARG A 66 15.28 0.07 -0.08
C ARG A 66 16.71 0.31 0.41
N ALA A 67 17.13 1.57 0.40
CA ALA A 67 18.43 2.00 0.91
C ALA A 67 18.44 2.08 2.45
N ILE A 68 18.20 0.95 3.11
CA ILE A 68 18.30 0.76 4.55
C ILE A 68 19.02 -0.56 4.83
N GLU A 69 19.35 -0.82 6.10
CA GLU A 69 20.06 -2.04 6.52
C GLU A 69 19.40 -3.30 5.95
N ASN A 70 20.24 -4.26 5.53
CA ASN A 70 19.85 -5.51 4.88
C ASN A 70 19.19 -5.38 3.49
N ALA A 71 19.06 -4.18 2.94
CA ALA A 71 18.51 -3.93 1.60
C ALA A 71 17.17 -4.68 1.34
N PRO A 72 16.10 -4.38 2.11
CA PRO A 72 14.81 -5.02 1.93
C PRO A 72 14.16 -4.65 0.60
N VAL A 73 13.32 -5.55 0.09
CA VAL A 73 12.64 -5.44 -1.20
C VAL A 73 11.17 -5.07 -0.98
N ALA A 74 10.64 -4.15 -1.78
CA ALA A 74 9.21 -3.85 -1.83
C ALA A 74 8.43 -4.97 -2.53
N THR A 75 8.32 -6.12 -1.87
CA THR A 75 7.77 -7.35 -2.46
C THR A 75 6.24 -7.36 -2.47
N PRO A 76 5.59 -7.54 -3.63
CA PRO A 76 4.16 -7.86 -3.71
C PRO A 76 3.81 -9.16 -2.99
N LEU A 77 2.68 -9.16 -2.29
CA LEU A 77 2.20 -10.28 -1.48
C LEU A 77 0.72 -10.55 -1.72
N ASP A 78 0.34 -11.82 -1.58
CA ASP A 78 -1.04 -12.23 -1.44
C ASP A 78 -1.58 -11.88 -0.05
N TRP A 79 -2.90 -11.68 0.05
CA TRP A 79 -3.58 -11.40 1.32
C TRP A 79 -3.35 -12.49 2.37
N SER A 80 -3.26 -13.76 1.95
CA SER A 80 -3.02 -14.89 2.84
C SER A 80 -1.62 -14.90 3.46
N GLU A 81 -0.65 -14.17 2.89
CA GLU A 81 0.72 -14.12 3.44
C GLU A 81 0.81 -13.15 4.63
N ILE A 82 -0.05 -12.13 4.70
CA ILE A 82 0.12 -10.98 5.59
C ILE A 82 0.16 -11.37 7.07
N SER A 83 -0.72 -12.27 7.50
CA SER A 83 -0.79 -12.73 8.90
C SER A 83 0.43 -13.54 9.35
N SER A 84 1.25 -14.03 8.41
CA SER A 84 2.45 -14.83 8.66
C SER A 84 3.76 -14.03 8.55
N LEU A 85 3.67 -12.71 8.42
CA LEU A 85 4.84 -11.83 8.34
C LEU A 85 5.20 -11.33 9.72
N ASP A 86 6.45 -11.53 10.11
CA ASP A 86 6.98 -10.93 11.34
C ASP A 86 7.19 -9.41 11.19
N ASN A 87 7.57 -8.96 9.99
CA ASN A 87 7.76 -7.55 9.67
C ASN A 87 7.75 -7.29 8.15
N ALA A 88 7.73 -6.00 7.79
CA ALA A 88 7.71 -5.54 6.39
C ALA A 88 9.02 -5.75 5.62
N GLN A 89 10.12 -6.15 6.29
CA GLN A 89 11.45 -6.37 5.73
C GLN A 89 11.78 -7.86 5.52
N LYS A 90 10.79 -8.76 5.65
CA LYS A 90 10.96 -10.22 5.49
C LYS A 90 11.73 -10.61 4.23
N TYR A 91 11.47 -9.91 3.13
CA TYR A 91 12.14 -10.14 1.86
C TYR A 91 13.20 -9.07 1.60
N ASN A 92 14.39 -9.52 1.25
CA ASN A 92 15.55 -8.69 1.01
C ASN A 92 16.45 -9.26 -0.09
N LEU A 93 17.50 -8.54 -0.44
CA LEU A 93 18.40 -8.90 -1.54
C LEU A 93 18.91 -10.36 -1.46
N SER A 94 19.20 -10.87 -0.26
CA SER A 94 19.74 -12.22 -0.06
C SER A 94 18.74 -13.36 -0.25
N ASN A 95 17.44 -13.10 -0.09
CA ASN A 95 16.42 -14.16 -0.06
C ASN A 95 15.31 -14.02 -1.12
N ILE A 96 15.21 -12.88 -1.81
CA ILE A 96 14.12 -12.61 -2.75
C ILE A 96 14.07 -13.62 -3.90
N PHE A 97 15.21 -14.04 -4.45
CA PHE A 97 15.23 -15.00 -5.55
C PHE A 97 14.72 -16.38 -5.14
N ARG A 98 14.96 -16.80 -3.89
CA ARG A 98 14.39 -18.05 -3.35
C ARG A 98 12.87 -17.97 -3.33
N ARG A 99 12.31 -16.83 -2.91
CA ARG A 99 10.85 -16.59 -2.93
C ARG A 99 10.29 -16.67 -4.36
N LEU A 100 10.94 -15.99 -5.31
CA LEU A 100 10.49 -15.94 -6.71
C LEU A 100 10.52 -17.32 -7.38
N ALA A 101 11.45 -18.19 -7.00
CA ALA A 101 11.49 -19.57 -7.50
C ALA A 101 10.34 -20.45 -6.97
N GLN A 102 9.75 -20.11 -5.83
CA GLN A 102 8.75 -20.93 -5.15
C GLN A 102 7.31 -20.44 -5.36
N LYS A 103 7.13 -19.24 -5.89
CA LYS A 103 5.82 -18.59 -5.91
C LYS A 103 5.64 -17.70 -7.14
N GLN A 104 4.49 -17.85 -7.79
CA GLN A 104 4.06 -16.95 -8.86
C GLN A 104 3.87 -15.51 -8.34
N ASP A 105 4.07 -14.53 -9.22
CA ASP A 105 3.90 -13.12 -8.87
C ASP A 105 2.44 -12.82 -8.46
N PRO A 106 2.19 -12.39 -7.21
CA PRO A 106 0.84 -12.02 -6.75
C PRO A 106 0.21 -10.91 -7.60
N TRP A 107 1.02 -10.08 -8.25
CA TRP A 107 0.57 -8.96 -9.08
C TRP A 107 0.53 -9.27 -10.58
N GLN A 108 0.74 -10.52 -11.00
CA GLN A 108 0.75 -10.92 -12.42
C GLN A 108 -0.51 -10.52 -13.21
N ASN A 109 -1.64 -10.36 -12.52
CA ASN A 109 -2.93 -9.98 -13.11
C ASN A 109 -3.44 -8.60 -12.65
N LEU A 110 -2.60 -7.79 -11.97
CA LEU A 110 -2.99 -6.49 -11.40
C LEU A 110 -3.65 -5.58 -12.46
N TYR A 111 -3.05 -5.49 -13.65
CA TYR A 111 -3.53 -4.63 -14.72
C TYR A 111 -4.54 -5.31 -15.66
N LYS A 112 -4.76 -6.62 -15.53
CA LYS A 112 -5.80 -7.32 -16.31
C LYS A 112 -7.19 -7.06 -15.73
N LYS A 113 -7.28 -6.74 -14.44
CA LYS A 113 -8.53 -6.37 -13.75
C LYS A 113 -8.74 -4.86 -13.70
N LYS A 114 -8.77 -4.16 -14.85
CA LYS A 114 -9.19 -2.74 -14.94
C LYS A 114 -10.71 -2.57 -14.76
N ASN A 115 -11.32 -3.32 -13.85
CA ASN A 115 -12.77 -3.37 -13.69
C ASN A 115 -13.24 -2.57 -12.46
N THR A 116 -12.32 -2.00 -11.68
CA THR A 116 -12.69 -1.15 -10.55
C THR A 116 -13.09 0.23 -11.08
N THR A 117 -14.38 0.39 -11.34
CA THR A 117 -14.99 1.72 -11.46
C THR A 117 -15.15 2.27 -10.04
N ILE A 118 -14.50 3.38 -9.75
CA ILE A 118 -14.78 4.14 -8.53
C ILE A 118 -15.99 5.02 -8.82
N SER A 119 -17.07 4.80 -8.08
CA SER A 119 -18.18 5.74 -7.99
C SER A 119 -17.80 6.81 -6.97
N LEU A 120 -17.63 8.03 -7.46
CA LEU A 120 -17.40 9.23 -6.65
C LEU A 120 -18.73 9.91 -6.34
#